data_AF-A0A924Q808-F1
#
_entry.id   AF-A0A924Q808-F1
#
_cell.length_a   1.000
_cell.length_b   1.000
_cell.length_c   1.000
_cell.angle_alpha   90.00
_cell.angle_beta   90.00
_cell.angle_gamma   90.00
#
_symmetry.space_group_name_H-M   'P 1'
#
loop_
_entity.id
_entity.type
_entity.pdbx_description
1 polymer ?
#
loop_
_entity_poly.entity_id
_entity_poly.type
_entity_poly.pdbx_seq_one_letter_code
_entity_poly.pdbx_strand_id
1 'polypeptide(L)' 'MVLLAEAVNTAVLGKGLMVGLGFIGPSIGIGLIGGNYLAAVGRNPEAAKFFGQALVFVAIVELFGLLAFASTFIVK' A
#
# COMPACT_ATOMS: atom_id res chain seq x y z
N MET A 1 -9.42 -37.93 -10.29
CA MET A 1 -10.04 -36.79 -9.57
C MET A 1 -9.02 -35.96 -8.78
N VAL A 2 -8.01 -36.58 -8.15
CA VAL A 2 -6.90 -35.87 -7.45
C VAL A 2 -6.04 -35.01 -8.40
N LEU A 3 -5.78 -35.48 -9.62
CA LEU A 3 -4.94 -34.79 -10.62
C LEU A 3 -5.47 -33.42 -11.09
N LEU A 4 -6.79 -33.20 -11.02
CA LEU A 4 -7.42 -31.94 -11.45
C LEU A 4 -7.30 -30.84 -10.40
N ALA A 5 -7.20 -31.21 -9.11
CA ALA A 5 -7.02 -30.26 -8.01
C ALA A 5 -5.59 -29.72 -7.94
N GLU A 6 -4.60 -30.52 -8.35
CA GLU A 6 -3.19 -30.09 -8.43
C GLU A 6 -2.90 -29.20 -9.64
N ALA A 7 -3.69 -29.34 -10.72
CA ALA A 7 -3.49 -28.59 -11.97
C ALA A 7 -3.80 -27.09 -11.85
N VAL A 8 -4.53 -26.66 -10.81
CA VAL A 8 -4.84 -25.24 -10.57
C VAL A 8 -4.25 -24.82 -9.22
N ASN A 9 -2.97 -24.49 -9.21
CA ASN A 9 -2.35 -23.83 -8.07
C ASN A 9 -2.89 -22.40 -7.93
N THR A 10 -3.99 -22.25 -7.19
CA THR A 10 -4.63 -20.96 -6.92
C THR A 10 -3.88 -20.11 -5.91
N ALA A 11 -2.90 -20.66 -5.18
CA ALA A 11 -2.16 -19.92 -4.16
C ALA A 11 -1.36 -18.76 -4.78
N VAL A 12 -0.78 -18.96 -5.96
CA VAL A 12 -0.06 -17.88 -6.68
C VAL A 12 -1.02 -16.75 -7.06
N LEU A 13 -2.18 -17.10 -7.60
CA LEU A 13 -3.22 -16.12 -7.95
C LEU A 13 -3.76 -15.40 -6.71
N GLY A 14 -4.03 -16.13 -5.63
CA GLY A 14 -4.50 -15.57 -4.36
C GLY A 14 -3.50 -14.60 -3.74
N LYS A 15 -2.20 -14.93 -3.75
CA LYS A 15 -1.13 -14.03 -3.28
C LYS A 15 -1.00 -12.79 -4.16
N GLY A 16 -1.11 -12.93 -5.48
CA GLY A 16 -1.12 -11.80 -6.41
C GLY A 16 -2.30 -10.85 -6.16
N LEU A 17 -3.50 -11.39 -5.97
CA LEU A 17 -4.70 -10.60 -5.65
C LEU A 17 -4.59 -9.92 -4.28
N MET A 18 -4.05 -10.60 -3.28
CA MET A 18 -3.84 -10.05 -1.93
C MET A 18 -2.95 -8.82 -1.96
N VAL A 19 -1.81 -8.89 -2.66
CA VAL A 19 -0.89 -7.74 -2.80
C VAL A 19 -1.55 -6.65 -3.65
N GLY A 20 -2.10 -7.00 -4.82
CA GLY A 20 -2.70 -6.01 -5.73
C GLY A 20 -3.82 -5.21 -5.07
N LEU A 21 -4.75 -5.88 -4.39
CA LEU A 21 -5.85 -5.23 -3.68
C LEU A 21 -5.39 -4.54 -2.39
N GLY A 22 -4.46 -5.14 -1.66
CA GLY A 22 -3.92 -4.58 -0.42
C GLY A 22 -3.17 -3.25 -0.60
N PHE A 23 -2.62 -3.00 -1.79
CA PHE A 23 -1.89 -1.77 -2.11
C PHE A 23 -2.80 -0.62 -2.55
N ILE A 24 -4.08 -0.85 -2.89
CA ILE A 24 -4.99 0.19 -3.39
C ILE A 24 -5.18 1.31 -2.34
N GLY A 25 -5.52 0.93 -1.11
CA GLY A 25 -5.72 1.88 -0.01
C GLY A 25 -4.48 2.74 0.28
N PRO A 26 -3.31 2.12 0.52
CA PRO A 26 -2.06 2.82 0.72
C PRO A 26 -1.70 3.80 -0.41
N SER A 27 -1.79 3.34 -1.66
CA SER A 27 -1.44 4.16 -2.83
C SER A 27 -2.31 5.41 -2.94
N ILE A 28 -3.63 5.25 -2.70
CA ILE A 28 -4.57 6.39 -2.70
C ILE A 28 -4.24 7.33 -1.52
N GLY A 29 -4.05 6.79 -0.32
CA GLY A 29 -3.76 7.58 0.88
C GLY A 29 -2.47 8.39 0.74
N ILE A 30 -1.40 7.77 0.22
CA ILE A 30 -0.12 8.44 -0.03
C ILE A 30 -0.27 9.53 -1.08
N GLY A 31 -0.99 9.25 -2.18
CA GLY A 31 -1.28 10.24 -3.21
C GLY A 31 -2.02 11.47 -2.66
N LEU A 32 -3.02 11.24 -1.79
CA LEU A 32 -3.76 12.32 -1.13
C LEU A 32 -2.89 13.13 -0.16
N ILE A 33 -2.08 12.46 0.66
CA ILE A 33 -1.16 13.13 1.60
C ILE A 33 -0.15 13.99 0.84
N GLY A 34 0.52 13.40 -0.15
CA GLY A 34 1.52 14.10 -0.97
C GLY A 34 0.90 15.26 -1.76
N GLY A 35 -0.24 15.04 -2.41
CA GLY A 35 -0.95 16.08 -3.15
C GLY A 35 -1.37 17.25 -2.27
N ASN A 36 -1.96 16.98 -1.11
CA ASN A 36 -2.37 18.02 -0.17
C ASN A 36 -1.18 18.76 0.45
N TYR A 37 -0.08 18.04 0.75
CA TYR A 37 1.16 18.66 1.21
C TYR A 37 1.72 19.63 0.15
N LEU A 38 1.85 19.19 -1.10
CA LEU A 38 2.36 20.03 -2.19
C LEU A 38 1.44 21.24 -2.46
N ALA A 39 0.12 21.05 -2.41
CA ALA A 39 -0.84 22.14 -2.54
C ALA A 39 -0.70 23.17 -1.40
N ALA A 40 -0.49 22.71 -0.16
CA ALA A 40 -0.27 23.59 0.99
C ALA A 40 1.04 24.38 0.84
N VAL A 41 2.13 23.72 0.45
CA VAL A 41 3.44 24.37 0.22
C VAL A 41 3.38 25.37 -0.93
N GLY A 42 2.69 25.04 -2.03
CA GLY A 42 2.53 25.94 -3.16
C GLY A 42 1.75 27.23 -2.81
N ARG A 43 0.82 27.16 -1.84
CA ARG A 43 0.08 28.33 -1.33
C ARG A 43 0.83 29.09 -0.24
N ASN A 44 1.61 28.39 0.59
CA ASN A 44 2.42 28.96 1.64
C ASN A 44 3.75 28.20 1.76
N PRO A 45 4.87 28.78 1.27
CA PRO A 45 6.19 28.14 1.33
C PRO A 45 6.65 27.77 2.76
N GLU A 46 6.19 28.48 3.79
CA GLU A 46 6.53 28.14 5.18
C GLU A 46 5.95 26.80 5.63
N ALA A 47 4.93 26.27 4.94
CA ALA A 47 4.37 24.95 5.22
C ALA A 47 5.35 23.82 4.91
N ALA A 48 6.43 24.06 4.16
CA ALA A 48 7.44 23.06 3.84
C ALA A 48 8.11 22.47 5.09
N LYS A 49 8.11 23.19 6.22
CA LYS A 49 8.60 22.70 7.52
C LYS A 49 7.88 21.45 8.01
N PHE A 50 6.68 21.17 7.50
CA PHE A 50 5.86 20.00 7.88
C PHE A 50 6.14 18.74 7.05
N PHE A 51 7.16 18.75 6.18
CA PHE A 51 7.52 17.57 5.37
C PHE A 51 7.73 16.31 6.21
N GLY A 52 8.41 16.42 7.36
CA GLY A 52 8.62 15.30 8.26
C GLY A 52 7.32 14.69 8.78
N GLN A 53 6.33 15.51 9.15
CA GLN A 53 5.01 15.03 9.54
C GLN A 53 4.24 14.39 8.38
N ALA A 54 4.33 14.95 7.17
CA ALA A 54 3.75 14.33 5.98
C ALA A 54 4.35 12.93 5.72
N LEU A 55 5.67 12.76 5.87
CA LEU A 55 6.33 11.46 5.77
C LEU A 55 5.91 10.46 6.87
N VAL A 56 5.67 10.92 8.10
CA VAL A 56 5.14 10.07 9.17
C VAL A 56 3.75 9.53 8.79
N PHE A 57 2.87 10.38 8.26
CA PHE A 57 1.56 9.91 7.79
C PHE A 57 1.67 8.96 6.60
N VAL A 58 2.57 9.21 5.65
CA VAL A 58 2.87 8.28 4.56
C VAL A 58 3.32 6.92 5.10
N ALA A 59 4.22 6.89 6.08
CA ALA A 59 4.71 5.64 6.68
C ALA A 59 3.60 4.87 7.41
N ILE A 60 2.71 5.57 8.14
CA ILE A 60 1.54 4.96 8.81
C ILE A 60 0.61 4.34 7.77
N VAL A 61 0.38 5.03 6.65
CA VAL A 61 -0.47 4.52 5.57
C VAL A 61 0.19 3.34 4.84
N GLU A 62 1.50 3.39 4.62
CA GLU A 62 2.26 2.33 3.95
C GLU A 62 2.32 1.03 4.77
N LEU A 63 2.15 1.10 6.09
CA LEU A 63 2.06 -0.08 6.94
C LEU A 63 1.04 -1.09 6.43
N PHE A 64 -0.10 -0.65 5.90
CA PHE A 64 -1.12 -1.56 5.36
C PHE A 64 -0.64 -2.28 4.08
N GLY A 65 0.13 -1.61 3.23
CA GLY A 65 0.76 -2.23 2.06
C GLY A 65 1.82 -3.27 2.47
N LEU A 66 2.64 -2.94 3.46
CA LEU A 66 3.61 -3.87 4.03
C LEU A 66 2.95 -5.07 4.70
N LEU A 67 1.81 -4.91 5.37
CA LEU A 67 1.04 -6.02 5.93
C LEU A 67 0.48 -6.93 4.83
N ALA A 68 -0.03 -6.37 3.74
CA ALA A 68 -0.50 -7.15 2.59
C ALA A 68 0.65 -7.94 1.93
N PHE A 69 1.82 -7.31 1.78
CA PHE A 69 3.03 -7.98 1.29
C PHE A 69 3.53 -9.07 2.25
N ALA A 70 3.68 -8.76 3.55
CA ALA A 70 4.14 -9.70 4.56
C ALA A 70 3.23 -10.93 4.66
N SER A 71 1.92 -10.74 4.48
CA SER A 71 0.93 -11.83 4.49
C SER A 71 1.19 -12.88 3.41
N THR A 72 1.87 -12.55 2.31
CA THR A 72 2.23 -13.52 1.26
C THR A 72 3.19 -14.61 1.75
N PHE A 73 3.97 -14.35 2.80
CA PHE A 73 4.87 -15.33 3.44
C PHE A 73 4.19 -16.12 4.56
N ILE A 74 3.09 -15.60 5.11
CA ILE A 74 2.39 -16.17 6.26
C ILE A 74 1.27 -17.11 5.81
N VAL A 75 0.56 -16.73 4.74
CA VAL A 75 -0.57 -17.50 4.20
C VAL A 75 -0.04 -18.64 3.32
N LYS A 76 -0.48 -19.88 3.63
CA LYS A 76 -0.10 -21.13 2.94
C LYS A 76 -0.89 -21.32 1.66
#